data_AF-A0A3P1Z290-F1
#
_entry.id   AF-A0A3P1Z290-F1
#
_cell.length_a   1.000
_cell.length_b   1.000
_cell.length_c   1.000
_cell.angle_alpha   90.00
_cell.angle_beta   90.00
_cell.angle_gamma   90.00
#
_symmetry.space_group_name_H-M   'P 1'
#
loop_
_entity.id
_entity.type
_entity.pdbx_description
1 polymer ?
#
loop_
_entity_poly.entity_id
_entity_poly.type
_entity_poly.pdbx_seq_one_letter_code
_entity_poly.pdbx_strand_id
1 'polypeptide(L)'
;MLKYLIEKEYKQFFRNPFLPKLILVMPLTVILIMPWAANQEIKDIRLAVVDNDRSSVSQKLMAKATASGYFKLADVPSTYSTAMNGIESGETDMILEIPSGFEKKIICEGYGDAMISANAVNGTQGSLGAFYLTNILNDYSTELREKYGTQTDITLLPVETFDVVTRYRFNPRLDYKVFMVPALMVMLLTMLTGFLPALNIVGEKEAGTIEQLNVSPVRRTVFVAAKLIPYWMIGFFVLSLCMALAVWVYGIFPAGNLLTIYVFATIYIAVVSGIGLVISNYSETMQQAMFVMYFFMMVLILMSGLFTPIASMPPWAQMIAAFNPLKYFVAVMRAVYLKGSSFTELIQPFFVLCGFATVFNIWAIRSYKKNS
;
A
#
# COMPACT_ATOMS: atom_id res chain seq x y z
N MET A 1 17.26 -12.00 36.81
CA MET A 1 16.85 -13.16 35.97
C MET A 1 16.48 -12.74 34.54
N LEU A 2 15.49 -11.86 34.33
CA LEU A 2 15.09 -11.38 32.99
C LEU A 2 16.26 -10.83 32.15
N LYS A 3 17.11 -9.98 32.73
CA LYS A 3 18.30 -9.42 32.07
C LYS A 3 19.22 -10.50 31.48
N TYR A 4 19.50 -11.57 32.24
CA TYR A 4 20.38 -12.65 31.80
C TYR A 4 19.75 -13.48 30.68
N LEU A 5 18.43 -13.70 30.71
CA LEU A 5 17.73 -14.38 29.63
C LEU A 5 17.77 -13.55 28.34
N ILE A 6 17.55 -12.23 28.43
CA ILE A 6 17.67 -11.32 27.28
C ILE A 6 19.10 -11.34 26.72
N GLU A 7 20.12 -11.29 27.59
CA GLU A 7 21.52 -11.34 27.17
C GLU A 7 21.87 -12.65 26.44
N LYS A 8 21.35 -13.79 26.93
CA LYS A 8 21.48 -15.09 26.27
C LYS A 8 20.88 -15.05 24.86
N GLU A 9 19.66 -14.54 24.71
CA GLU A 9 18.99 -14.46 23.40
C GLU A 9 19.77 -13.58 22.41
N TYR A 10 20.27 -12.41 22.85
CA TYR A 10 21.14 -11.58 22.01
C TYR A 10 22.42 -12.30 21.60
N LYS A 11 23.07 -13.01 22.51
CA LYS A 11 24.28 -13.79 22.20
C LYS A 11 23.99 -14.90 21.20
N GLN A 12 22.89 -15.65 21.38
CA GLN A 12 22.48 -16.69 20.43
C GLN A 12 22.17 -16.11 19.05
N PHE A 13 21.50 -14.97 19.03
CA PHE A 13 21.16 -14.24 17.83
C PHE A 13 22.41 -13.84 17.03
N PHE A 14 23.38 -13.16 17.65
CA PHE A 14 24.60 -12.72 16.97
C PHE A 14 25.57 -13.86 16.64
N ARG A 15 25.49 -14.98 17.37
CA ARG A 15 26.28 -16.18 17.06
C ARG A 15 25.79 -16.89 15.80
N ASN A 16 24.51 -16.75 15.44
CA ASN A 16 24.00 -17.29 14.19
C ASN A 16 24.40 -16.35 13.02
N PRO A 17 25.27 -16.78 12.08
CA PRO A 17 25.72 -15.90 11.00
C PRO A 17 24.61 -15.52 10.01
N PHE A 18 23.48 -16.23 10.01
CA PHE A 18 22.34 -15.99 9.13
C PHE A 18 21.41 -14.89 9.65
N LEU A 19 21.11 -14.86 10.95
CA LEU A 19 20.08 -13.97 11.51
C LEU A 19 20.41 -12.47 11.39
N PRO A 20 21.60 -11.97 11.77
CA PRO A 20 21.96 -10.57 11.57
C PRO A 20 21.99 -10.16 10.09
N LYS A 21 22.46 -11.06 9.21
CA LYS A 21 22.45 -10.82 7.76
C LYS A 21 21.02 -10.71 7.24
N LEU A 22 20.13 -11.60 7.65
CA LEU A 22 18.72 -11.58 7.28
C LEU A 22 18.07 -10.25 7.67
N ILE A 23 18.29 -9.78 8.91
CA ILE A 23 17.69 -8.55 9.44
C ILE A 23 18.20 -7.28 8.75
N LEU A 24 19.41 -7.29 8.19
CA LEU A 24 19.92 -6.16 7.42
C LEU A 24 19.53 -6.25 5.94
N VAL A 25 19.74 -7.41 5.31
CA VAL A 25 19.55 -7.62 3.88
C VAL A 25 18.08 -7.62 3.50
N MET A 26 17.21 -8.29 4.27
CA MET A 26 15.80 -8.41 3.92
C MET A 26 15.10 -7.04 3.85
N PRO A 27 15.22 -6.13 4.84
CA PRO A 27 14.65 -4.78 4.72
C PRO A 27 15.24 -3.97 3.56
N LEU A 28 16.55 -4.08 3.32
CA LEU A 28 17.20 -3.41 2.19
C LEU A 28 16.62 -3.90 0.86
N THR A 29 16.54 -5.21 0.65
CA THR A 29 15.97 -5.80 -0.56
C THR A 29 14.51 -5.39 -0.73
N VAL A 30 13.69 -5.49 0.32
CA VAL A 30 12.27 -5.16 0.24
C VAL A 30 12.07 -3.66 -0.03
N ILE A 31 12.70 -2.77 0.73
CA ILE A 31 12.49 -1.32 0.56
C ILE A 31 13.11 -0.81 -0.74
N LEU A 32 14.26 -1.33 -1.18
CA LEU A 32 14.92 -0.85 -2.40
C LEU A 32 14.34 -1.44 -3.68
N ILE A 33 13.78 -2.66 -3.64
CA ILE A 33 13.32 -3.35 -4.85
C ILE A 33 11.79 -3.31 -4.96
N MET A 34 11.04 -3.63 -3.91
CA MET A 34 9.58 -3.82 -4.03
C MET A 34 8.83 -2.57 -4.52
N PRO A 35 9.12 -1.34 -4.06
CA PRO A 35 8.42 -0.15 -4.58
C PRO A 35 8.58 0.04 -6.10
N TRP A 36 9.69 -0.43 -6.67
CA TRP A 36 9.95 -0.38 -8.10
C TRP A 36 9.31 -1.56 -8.84
N ALA A 37 9.45 -2.76 -8.29
CA ALA A 37 8.98 -3.99 -8.92
C ALA A 37 7.44 -4.11 -8.91
N ALA A 38 6.79 -3.66 -7.85
CA ALA A 38 5.34 -3.73 -7.69
C ALA A 38 4.65 -2.40 -8.03
N ASN A 39 5.29 -1.55 -8.85
CA ASN A 39 4.73 -0.28 -9.29
C ASN A 39 3.47 -0.51 -10.14
N GLN A 40 2.33 0.00 -9.68
CA GLN A 40 1.05 -0.08 -10.39
C GLN A 40 0.75 1.19 -11.21
N GLU A 41 1.68 2.14 -11.29
CA GLU A 41 1.57 3.22 -12.27
C GLU A 41 1.73 2.66 -13.69
N ILE A 42 0.70 2.85 -14.49
CA ILE A 42 0.72 2.52 -15.90
C ILE A 42 1.15 3.78 -16.67
N LYS A 43 2.27 3.65 -17.37
CA LYS A 43 2.83 4.67 -18.27
C LYS A 43 2.88 4.10 -19.68
N ASP A 44 3.15 4.97 -20.64
CA ASP A 44 3.30 4.59 -22.05
C ASP A 44 2.03 3.95 -22.65
N ILE A 45 0.86 4.41 -22.22
CA ILE A 45 -0.42 3.96 -22.79
C ILE A 45 -0.50 4.46 -24.23
N ARG A 46 -0.68 3.55 -25.19
CA ARG A 46 -0.73 3.88 -26.62
C ARG A 46 -2.07 4.51 -26.95
N LEU A 47 -2.04 5.80 -27.25
CA LEU A 47 -3.22 6.62 -27.51
C LEU A 47 -3.34 6.86 -29.02
N ALA A 48 -4.47 6.48 -29.60
CA ALA A 48 -4.88 6.95 -30.92
C ALA A 48 -5.81 8.16 -30.76
N VAL A 49 -5.61 9.19 -31.57
CA VAL A 49 -6.47 10.38 -31.54
C VAL A 49 -7.22 10.51 -32.87
N VAL A 50 -8.54 10.42 -32.84
CA VAL A 50 -9.40 10.65 -34.01
C VAL A 50 -9.83 12.12 -33.96
N ASP A 51 -9.15 12.98 -34.69
CA ASP A 51 -9.45 14.41 -34.75
C ASP A 51 -10.31 14.76 -35.99
N ASN A 52 -11.63 14.85 -35.77
CA ASN A 52 -12.58 15.26 -36.82
C ASN A 52 -12.72 16.79 -36.94
N ASP A 53 -12.23 17.57 -35.97
CA ASP A 53 -12.35 19.03 -35.95
C ASP A 53 -11.15 19.70 -36.64
N ARG A 54 -9.95 19.12 -36.46
CA ARG A 54 -8.67 19.59 -37.02
C ARG A 54 -8.40 21.07 -36.72
N SER A 55 -8.86 21.54 -35.56
CA SER A 55 -8.76 22.92 -35.13
C SER A 55 -7.51 23.19 -34.30
N SER A 56 -7.25 24.47 -34.04
CA SER A 56 -6.18 24.87 -33.13
C SER A 56 -6.44 24.38 -31.69
N VAL A 57 -7.71 24.24 -31.32
CA VAL A 57 -8.16 23.78 -29.99
C VAL A 57 -8.04 22.26 -29.87
N SER A 58 -8.37 21.48 -30.90
CA SER A 58 -8.19 20.02 -30.88
C SER A 58 -6.72 19.62 -30.84
N GLN A 59 -5.86 20.28 -31.62
CA GLN A 59 -4.42 20.01 -31.64
C GLN A 59 -3.74 20.31 -30.29
N LYS A 60 -4.17 21.36 -29.58
CA LYS A 60 -3.67 21.67 -28.23
C LYS A 60 -4.08 20.63 -27.21
N LEU A 61 -5.32 20.13 -27.27
CA LEU A 61 -5.77 19.04 -26.41
C LEU A 61 -4.93 17.77 -26.65
N MET A 62 -4.70 17.41 -27.91
CA MET A 62 -3.83 16.29 -28.27
C MET A 62 -2.41 16.48 -27.72
N ALA A 63 -1.81 17.67 -27.93
CA ALA A 63 -0.48 17.98 -27.41
C ALA A 63 -0.43 17.89 -25.87
N LYS A 64 -1.47 18.36 -25.17
CA LYS A 64 -1.59 18.26 -23.71
C LYS A 64 -1.68 16.80 -23.25
N ALA A 65 -2.44 15.97 -23.97
CA ALA A 65 -2.55 14.54 -23.71
C ALA A 65 -1.18 13.84 -23.86
N THR A 66 -0.46 14.07 -24.95
CA THR A 66 0.85 13.46 -25.19
C THR A 66 1.94 14.00 -24.26
N ALA A 67 1.89 15.29 -23.89
CA ALA A 67 2.85 15.91 -22.97
C ALA A 67 2.68 15.48 -21.51
N SER A 68 1.56 14.84 -21.14
CA SER A 68 1.29 14.39 -19.77
C SER A 68 2.26 13.30 -19.27
N GLY A 69 2.94 12.59 -20.17
CA GLY A 69 3.84 11.49 -19.84
C GLY A 69 3.15 10.16 -19.51
N TYR A 70 1.81 10.12 -19.50
CA TYR A 70 1.03 8.88 -19.38
C TYR A 70 0.79 8.22 -20.74
N PHE A 71 0.74 9.02 -21.81
CA PHE A 71 0.34 8.61 -23.16
C PHE A 71 1.47 8.73 -24.16
N LYS A 72 1.61 7.71 -25.01
CA LYS A 72 2.39 7.78 -26.25
C LYS A 72 1.41 7.83 -27.41
N LEU A 73 1.53 8.86 -28.24
CA LEU A 73 0.73 8.95 -29.46
C LEU A 73 1.12 7.79 -30.38
N ALA A 74 0.18 6.88 -30.61
CA ALA A 74 0.38 5.70 -31.45
C ALA A 74 0.07 6.03 -32.92
N ASP A 75 -1.09 6.65 -33.16
CA ASP A 75 -1.53 7.08 -34.48
C ASP A 75 -2.58 8.20 -34.39
N VAL A 76 -2.83 8.89 -35.51
CA VAL A 76 -3.91 9.86 -35.69
C VAL A 76 -4.84 9.38 -36.82
N PRO A 77 -5.63 8.32 -36.58
CA PRO A 77 -6.48 7.72 -37.59
C PRO A 77 -7.59 8.68 -38.02
N SER A 78 -7.95 8.62 -39.30
CA SER A 78 -8.99 9.47 -39.89
C SER A 78 -10.42 9.11 -39.47
N THR A 79 -10.63 7.93 -38.87
CA THR A 79 -11.97 7.44 -38.51
C THR A 79 -11.88 6.52 -37.30
N TYR A 80 -12.94 6.52 -36.48
CA TYR A 80 -13.08 5.65 -35.31
C TYR A 80 -12.90 4.16 -35.64
N SER A 81 -13.43 3.68 -36.77
CA SER A 81 -13.28 2.28 -37.19
C SER A 81 -11.81 1.87 -37.39
N THR A 82 -11.01 2.73 -38.02
CA THR A 82 -9.57 2.49 -38.19
C THR A 82 -8.85 2.48 -36.84
N ALA A 83 -9.23 3.38 -35.93
CA ALA A 83 -8.71 3.41 -34.57
C ALA A 83 -9.06 2.13 -33.78
N MET A 84 -10.28 1.62 -33.97
CA MET A 84 -10.76 0.39 -33.36
C MET A 84 -10.00 -0.84 -33.87
N ASN A 85 -9.70 -0.92 -35.17
CA ASN A 85 -8.82 -1.96 -35.71
C ASN A 85 -7.43 -1.93 -35.05
N GLY A 86 -6.92 -0.74 -34.70
CA GLY A 86 -5.70 -0.58 -33.93
C GLY A 86 -5.79 -1.12 -32.50
N ILE A 87 -6.97 -1.06 -31.86
CA ILE A 87 -7.21 -1.73 -30.58
C ILE A 87 -7.22 -3.25 -30.77
N GLU A 88 -7.87 -3.75 -31.81
CA GLU A 88 -7.98 -5.19 -32.11
C GLU A 88 -6.64 -5.83 -32.49
N SER A 89 -5.80 -5.11 -33.24
CA SER A 89 -4.43 -5.53 -33.57
C SER A 89 -3.46 -5.41 -32.39
N GLY A 90 -3.90 -4.75 -31.31
CA GLY A 90 -3.09 -4.50 -30.13
C GLY A 90 -1.99 -3.46 -30.38
N GLU A 91 -2.14 -2.58 -31.36
CA GLU A 91 -1.25 -1.43 -31.63
C GLU A 91 -1.64 -0.19 -30.81
N THR A 92 -2.91 -0.09 -30.43
CA THR A 92 -3.50 1.00 -29.65
C THR A 92 -4.15 0.45 -28.38
N ASP A 93 -4.00 1.16 -27.26
CA ASP A 93 -4.62 0.80 -25.98
C ASP A 93 -5.85 1.67 -25.66
N MET A 94 -5.90 2.90 -26.18
CA MET A 94 -7.01 3.82 -26.01
C MET A 94 -7.22 4.72 -27.23
N ILE A 95 -8.46 5.17 -27.42
CA ILE A 95 -8.87 6.11 -28.45
C ILE A 95 -9.46 7.35 -27.79
N LEU A 96 -8.98 8.53 -28.19
CA LEU A 96 -9.62 9.81 -27.91
C LEU A 96 -10.25 10.31 -29.22
N GLU A 97 -11.56 10.39 -29.28
CA GLU A 97 -12.29 10.93 -30.42
C GLU A 97 -12.78 12.34 -30.13
N ILE A 98 -12.41 13.26 -31.01
CA ILE A 98 -12.82 14.66 -30.99
C ILE A 98 -13.83 14.85 -32.14
N PRO A 99 -15.09 15.20 -31.85
CA PRO A 99 -16.12 15.37 -32.87
C PRO A 99 -15.87 16.63 -33.71
N SER A 100 -16.49 16.69 -34.89
CA SER A 100 -16.43 17.89 -35.73
C SER A 100 -17.16 19.08 -35.07
N GLY A 101 -16.62 20.28 -35.24
CA GLY A 101 -17.18 21.50 -34.63
C GLY A 101 -16.85 21.66 -33.15
N PHE A 102 -15.84 20.95 -32.64
CA PHE A 102 -15.42 21.01 -31.24
C PHE A 102 -14.99 22.42 -30.82
N GLU A 103 -14.15 23.10 -31.62
CA GLU A 103 -13.75 24.50 -31.39
C GLU A 103 -14.98 25.43 -31.39
N LYS A 104 -15.89 25.25 -32.34
CA LYS A 104 -17.10 26.08 -32.46
C LYS A 104 -18.02 25.91 -31.25
N LYS A 105 -18.29 24.68 -30.79
CA LYS A 105 -19.12 24.41 -29.62
C LYS A 105 -18.50 25.00 -28.34
N ILE A 106 -17.19 24.83 -28.15
CA ILE A 106 -16.50 25.38 -26.98
C ILE A 106 -16.60 26.91 -26.95
N ILE A 107 -16.38 27.58 -28.08
CA ILE A 107 -16.37 29.04 -28.15
C ILE A 107 -17.79 29.62 -28.08
N CYS A 108 -18.76 29.03 -28.78
CA CYS A 108 -20.12 29.57 -28.90
C CYS A 108 -21.08 29.10 -27.81
N GLU A 109 -20.95 27.86 -27.36
CA GLU A 109 -21.90 27.20 -26.45
C GLU A 109 -21.29 26.91 -25.07
N GLY A 110 -19.97 27.05 -24.90
CA GLY A 110 -19.29 26.93 -23.62
C GLY A 110 -19.04 25.48 -23.15
N TYR A 111 -19.33 24.49 -23.98
CA TYR A 111 -19.04 23.07 -23.71
C TYR A 111 -18.54 22.36 -24.97
N GLY A 112 -17.81 21.25 -24.80
CA GLY A 112 -17.30 20.41 -25.88
C GLY A 112 -17.35 18.95 -25.48
N ASP A 113 -17.80 18.11 -26.41
CA ASP A 113 -17.89 16.66 -26.22
C ASP A 113 -16.60 16.01 -26.72
N ALA A 114 -16.03 15.08 -25.96
CA ALA A 114 -14.94 14.21 -26.41
C ALA A 114 -15.21 12.80 -25.92
N MET A 115 -15.02 11.80 -26.78
CA MET A 115 -15.27 10.40 -26.45
C MET A 115 -13.96 9.69 -26.15
N ILE A 116 -13.93 8.92 -25.07
CA ILE A 116 -12.81 8.08 -24.67
C ILE A 116 -13.24 6.63 -24.80
N SER A 117 -12.55 5.87 -25.65
CA SER A 117 -12.68 4.41 -25.72
C SER A 117 -11.41 3.76 -25.20
N ALA A 118 -11.54 2.84 -24.25
CA ALA A 118 -10.41 2.18 -23.61
C ALA A 118 -10.44 0.68 -23.81
N ASN A 119 -9.28 0.08 -24.13
CA ASN A 119 -9.13 -1.36 -24.19
C ASN A 119 -9.22 -1.96 -22.78
N ALA A 120 -10.28 -2.73 -22.52
CA ALA A 120 -10.55 -3.32 -21.22
C ALA A 120 -9.95 -4.73 -21.02
N VAL A 121 -9.17 -5.26 -21.98
CA VAL A 121 -8.45 -6.55 -21.82
C VAL A 121 -7.56 -6.51 -20.58
N ASN A 122 -6.86 -5.39 -20.36
CA ASN A 122 -6.28 -5.05 -19.07
C ASN A 122 -7.16 -3.99 -18.40
N GLY A 123 -8.12 -4.44 -17.59
CA GLY A 123 -9.11 -3.56 -16.95
C GLY A 123 -8.48 -2.43 -16.12
N THR A 124 -7.31 -2.65 -15.51
CA THR A 124 -6.59 -1.62 -14.74
C THR A 124 -6.00 -0.56 -15.67
N GLN A 125 -5.40 -0.97 -16.80
CA GLN A 125 -4.86 -0.07 -17.83
C GLN A 125 -5.94 0.77 -18.49
N GLY A 126 -7.04 0.15 -18.89
CA GLY A 126 -8.17 0.86 -19.49
C GLY A 126 -8.80 1.85 -18.52
N SER A 127 -9.03 1.45 -17.26
CA SER A 127 -9.67 2.31 -16.25
C SER A 127 -8.78 3.49 -15.85
N LEU A 128 -7.49 3.26 -15.58
CA LEU A 128 -6.55 4.33 -15.23
C LEU A 128 -6.29 5.26 -16.41
N GLY A 129 -6.15 4.72 -17.62
CA GLY A 129 -6.01 5.51 -18.83
C GLY A 129 -7.21 6.44 -19.04
N ALA A 130 -8.44 5.91 -18.97
CA ALA A 130 -9.65 6.71 -19.11
C ALA A 130 -9.74 7.79 -18.02
N PHE A 131 -9.35 7.47 -16.78
CA PHE A 131 -9.27 8.43 -15.70
C PHE A 131 -8.25 9.55 -15.97
N TYR A 132 -7.06 9.23 -16.45
CA TYR A 132 -6.05 10.23 -16.81
C TYR A 132 -6.51 11.13 -17.96
N LEU A 133 -7.10 10.59 -19.02
CA LEU A 133 -7.66 11.39 -20.12
C LEU A 133 -8.79 12.31 -19.63
N THR A 134 -9.68 11.81 -18.77
CA THR A 134 -10.76 12.61 -18.18
C THR A 134 -10.21 13.79 -17.38
N ASN A 135 -9.15 13.59 -16.58
CA ASN A 135 -8.51 14.68 -15.85
C ASN A 135 -7.86 15.70 -16.78
N ILE A 136 -7.22 15.25 -17.87
CA ILE A 136 -6.62 16.14 -18.86
C ILE A 136 -7.70 16.97 -19.57
N LEU A 137 -8.85 16.36 -19.91
CA LEU A 137 -10.01 17.06 -20.47
C LEU A 137 -10.56 18.11 -19.50
N ASN A 138 -10.70 17.79 -18.21
CA ASN A 138 -11.19 18.73 -17.19
C ASN A 138 -10.22 19.90 -16.97
N ASP A 139 -8.92 19.62 -16.90
CA ASP A 139 -7.89 20.66 -16.78
C ASP A 139 -7.84 21.56 -18.03
N TYR A 140 -8.00 20.98 -19.22
CA TYR A 140 -8.11 21.76 -20.47
C TYR A 140 -9.40 22.58 -20.54
N SER A 141 -10.53 22.04 -20.08
CA SER A 141 -11.80 22.76 -19.98
C SER A 141 -11.67 23.99 -19.07
N THR A 142 -11.00 23.85 -17.92
CA THR A 142 -10.74 24.97 -17.01
C THR A 142 -9.88 26.06 -17.67
N GLU A 143 -8.80 25.66 -18.34
CA GLU A 143 -7.92 26.58 -19.09
C GLU A 143 -8.65 27.32 -20.22
N LEU A 144 -9.54 26.62 -20.94
CA LEU A 144 -10.38 27.22 -21.98
C LEU A 144 -11.38 28.23 -21.41
N ARG A 145 -12.01 27.94 -20.25
CA ARG A 145 -12.91 28.88 -19.57
C ARG A 145 -12.18 30.14 -19.11
N GLU A 146 -10.97 30.01 -18.57
CA GLU A 146 -10.15 31.16 -18.17
C GLU A 146 -9.73 32.00 -19.38
N LYS A 147 -9.38 31.36 -20.50
CA LYS A 147 -8.87 32.03 -21.69
C LYS A 147 -9.96 32.70 -22.54
N TYR A 148 -11.07 32.01 -22.74
CA TYR A 148 -12.16 32.48 -23.61
C TYR A 148 -13.27 33.17 -22.84
N GLY A 149 -13.22 33.18 -21.51
CA GLY A 149 -14.07 34.00 -20.63
C GLY A 149 -15.53 33.87 -20.96
N THR A 150 -16.24 32.91 -20.37
CA THR A 150 -17.68 32.75 -20.56
C THR A 150 -18.44 33.93 -19.91
N GLN A 151 -18.50 35.06 -20.61
CA GLN A 151 -19.56 36.05 -20.47
C GLN A 151 -20.81 35.47 -21.13
N THR A 152 -21.51 34.59 -20.41
CA THR A 152 -22.89 34.31 -20.77
C THR A 152 -23.72 34.25 -19.50
N ASP A 153 -24.32 35.39 -19.19
CA ASP A 153 -25.57 35.51 -18.44
C ASP A 153 -26.69 34.77 -19.20
N ILE A 154 -26.63 33.43 -19.25
CA ILE A 154 -27.73 32.60 -19.73
C ILE A 154 -28.14 31.67 -18.60
N THR A 155 -29.13 32.17 -17.86
CA THR A 155 -30.11 31.39 -17.12
C THR A 155 -30.83 30.42 -18.05
N LEU A 156 -30.26 29.25 -18.28
CA LEU A 156 -30.99 28.06 -18.73
C LEU A 156 -30.43 26.89 -17.92
N LEU A 157 -31.15 26.58 -16.83
CA LEU A 157 -31.08 25.40 -15.97
C LEU A 157 -29.67 24.80 -15.82
N PRO A 158 -29.01 24.94 -14.65
CA PRO A 158 -27.78 24.23 -14.42
C PRO A 158 -28.11 22.74 -14.47
N VAL A 159 -27.76 22.07 -15.57
CA VAL A 159 -27.27 20.71 -15.42
C VAL A 159 -26.01 20.94 -14.62
N GLU A 160 -26.12 20.86 -13.29
CA GLU A 160 -25.00 20.77 -12.39
C GLU A 160 -24.28 19.46 -12.74
N THR A 161 -23.56 19.45 -13.87
CA THR A 161 -22.37 18.64 -13.97
C THR A 161 -21.45 19.24 -12.94
N PHE A 162 -21.57 18.73 -11.71
CA PHE A 162 -20.64 19.00 -10.64
C PHE A 162 -19.25 18.93 -11.27
N ASP A 163 -18.55 20.05 -11.30
CA ASP A 163 -17.17 20.12 -11.78
C ASP A 163 -16.32 19.47 -10.68
N VAL A 164 -16.32 18.14 -10.67
CA VAL A 164 -15.60 17.34 -9.69
C VAL A 164 -14.13 17.32 -10.11
N VAL A 165 -13.45 18.44 -9.87
CA VAL A 165 -12.00 18.52 -10.01
C VAL A 165 -11.38 17.73 -8.85
N THR A 166 -11.03 16.47 -9.12
CA THR A 166 -10.41 15.58 -8.12
C THR A 166 -8.99 16.05 -7.82
N ARG A 167 -8.82 16.81 -6.73
CA ARG A 167 -7.49 17.24 -6.25
C ARG A 167 -6.94 16.27 -5.20
N TYR A 168 -5.89 15.55 -5.56
CA TYR A 168 -5.15 14.68 -4.63
C TYR A 168 -4.27 15.51 -3.70
N ARG A 169 -4.74 15.80 -2.49
CA ARG A 169 -4.00 16.64 -1.53
C ARG A 169 -2.72 16.00 -0.96
N PHE A 170 -2.69 14.68 -0.82
CA PHE A 170 -1.63 13.98 -0.07
C PHE A 170 -0.70 13.12 -0.93
N ASN A 171 -1.05 12.93 -2.21
CA ASN A 171 -0.17 12.35 -3.22
C ASN A 171 -0.52 12.95 -4.60
N PRO A 172 -0.15 14.22 -4.86
CA PRO A 172 -0.58 14.95 -6.05
C PRO A 172 -0.19 14.30 -7.37
N ARG A 173 0.94 13.57 -7.37
CA ARG A 173 1.49 12.88 -8.55
C ARG A 173 1.04 11.42 -8.65
N LEU A 174 0.23 10.95 -7.70
CA LEU A 174 -0.15 9.54 -7.54
C LEU A 174 1.07 8.60 -7.55
N ASP A 175 2.20 9.04 -6.97
CA ASP A 175 3.40 8.21 -6.95
C ASP A 175 3.15 6.98 -6.09
N TYR A 176 3.15 5.82 -6.73
CA TYR A 176 2.83 4.56 -6.07
C TYR A 176 3.86 4.20 -4.99
N LYS A 177 5.12 4.66 -5.13
CA LYS A 177 6.18 4.43 -4.13
C LYS A 177 5.84 5.10 -2.81
N VAL A 178 5.26 6.30 -2.84
CA VAL A 178 4.83 7.05 -1.63
C VAL A 178 3.73 6.30 -0.88
N PHE A 179 2.88 5.58 -1.61
CA PHE A 179 1.83 4.74 -1.03
C PHE A 179 2.35 3.39 -0.50
N MET A 180 3.33 2.80 -1.18
CA MET A 180 3.85 1.45 -0.93
C MET A 180 4.85 1.41 0.23
N VAL A 181 5.81 2.35 0.28
CA VAL A 181 6.93 2.34 1.23
C VAL A 181 6.48 2.26 2.71
N PRO A 182 5.53 3.08 3.20
CA PRO A 182 5.06 2.98 4.58
C PRO A 182 4.39 1.63 4.89
N ALA A 183 3.71 1.03 3.90
CA ALA A 183 3.05 -0.26 4.08
C ALA A 183 4.05 -1.43 4.14
N LEU A 184 5.13 -1.37 3.35
CA LEU A 184 6.21 -2.35 3.39
C LEU A 184 6.96 -2.33 4.74
N MET A 185 7.11 -1.17 5.37
CA MET A 185 7.67 -1.09 6.73
C MET A 185 6.87 -1.92 7.73
N VAL A 186 5.53 -1.87 7.63
CA VAL A 186 4.66 -2.65 8.52
C VAL A 186 4.76 -4.15 8.22
N MET A 187 4.79 -4.51 6.94
CA MET A 187 4.99 -5.89 6.51
C MET A 187 6.31 -6.46 7.06
N LEU A 188 7.42 -5.72 6.95
CA LEU A 188 8.72 -6.13 7.51
C LEU A 188 8.64 -6.29 9.03
N LEU A 189 7.98 -5.36 9.72
CA LEU A 189 7.80 -5.43 11.17
C LEU A 189 7.01 -6.69 11.57
N THR A 190 5.98 -7.05 10.80
CA THR A 190 5.19 -8.27 10.98
C THR A 190 6.06 -9.53 10.87
N MET A 191 6.87 -9.61 9.81
CA MET A 191 7.73 -10.75 9.58
C MET A 191 8.80 -10.92 10.67
N LEU A 192 9.43 -9.81 11.06
CA LEU A 192 10.56 -9.84 12.00
C LEU A 192 10.15 -9.96 13.46
N THR A 193 9.02 -9.38 13.86
CA THR A 193 8.59 -9.35 15.28
C THR A 193 7.45 -10.32 15.59
N GLY A 194 6.77 -10.84 14.58
CA GLY A 194 5.76 -11.89 14.71
C GLY A 194 6.32 -13.27 14.40
N PHE A 195 6.76 -13.48 13.16
CA PHE A 195 7.07 -14.83 12.66
C PHE A 195 8.47 -15.32 13.02
N LEU A 196 9.49 -14.48 12.90
CA LEU A 196 10.87 -14.86 13.25
C LEU A 196 11.02 -15.35 14.71
N PRO A 197 10.52 -14.64 15.75
CA PRO A 197 10.59 -15.14 17.12
C PRO A 197 9.80 -16.43 17.31
N ALA A 198 8.67 -16.58 16.62
CA ALA A 198 7.84 -17.77 16.70
C ALA A 198 8.54 -19.00 16.09
N LEU A 199 9.24 -18.85 14.97
CA LEU A 199 10.06 -19.91 14.38
C LEU A 199 11.23 -20.29 15.29
N ASN A 200 11.87 -19.31 15.91
CA ASN A 200 12.94 -19.59 16.88
C ASN A 200 12.42 -20.40 18.07
N ILE A 201 11.22 -20.09 18.57
CA ILE A 201 10.57 -20.85 19.63
C ILE A 201 10.27 -22.29 19.20
N VAL A 202 9.69 -22.49 18.02
CA VAL A 202 9.40 -23.85 17.52
C VAL A 202 10.70 -24.63 17.28
N GLY A 203 11.75 -23.98 16.79
CA GLY A 203 13.05 -24.60 16.62
C GLY A 203 13.67 -25.09 17.92
N GLU A 204 13.59 -24.30 18.99
CA GLU A 204 14.04 -24.73 20.31
C GLU A 204 13.13 -25.81 20.93
N LYS A 205 11.84 -25.85 20.54
CA LYS A 205 10.90 -26.91 20.93
C LYS A 205 11.30 -28.23 20.28
N GLU A 206 11.52 -28.22 18.97
CA GLU A 206 11.93 -29.38 18.18
C GLU A 206 13.32 -29.91 18.61
N ALA A 207 14.24 -29.01 18.99
CA ALA A 207 15.53 -29.39 19.56
C ALA A 207 15.49 -29.86 21.03
N GLY A 208 14.30 -29.91 21.66
CA GLY A 208 14.12 -30.34 23.06
C GLY A 208 14.65 -29.36 24.12
N THR A 209 15.19 -28.21 23.72
CA THR A 209 15.81 -27.23 24.64
C THR A 209 14.76 -26.52 25.49
N ILE A 210 13.54 -26.36 24.98
CA ILE A 210 12.44 -25.74 25.75
C ILE A 210 12.04 -26.58 26.97
N GLU A 211 12.09 -27.91 26.87
CA GLU A 211 11.73 -28.80 27.99
C GLU A 211 12.75 -28.71 29.13
N GLN A 212 14.04 -28.63 28.79
CA GLN A 212 15.14 -28.41 29.74
C GLN A 212 15.08 -27.04 30.42
N LEU A 213 14.52 -26.02 29.77
CA LEU A 213 14.28 -24.71 30.36
C LEU A 213 13.00 -24.67 31.21
N ASN A 214 12.03 -25.56 30.96
CA ASN A 214 10.75 -25.56 31.66
C ASN A 214 10.86 -26.04 33.12
N VAL A 215 11.90 -26.84 33.43
CA VAL A 215 12.24 -27.26 34.80
C VAL A 215 12.87 -26.12 35.63
N SER A 216 13.19 -24.98 35.02
CA SER A 216 13.65 -23.80 35.75
C SER A 216 12.48 -23.07 36.46
N PRO A 217 12.71 -22.46 37.64
CA PRO A 217 11.68 -21.76 38.41
C PRO A 217 11.31 -20.38 37.82
N VAL A 218 11.34 -20.23 36.50
CA VAL A 218 11.00 -19.00 35.78
C VAL A 218 9.49 -18.96 35.53
N ARG A 219 8.84 -17.82 35.83
CA ARG A 219 7.43 -17.58 35.49
C ARG A 219 7.24 -17.56 33.96
N ARG A 220 6.14 -18.15 33.47
CA ARG A 220 5.81 -18.24 32.02
C ARG A 220 5.90 -16.89 31.30
N THR A 221 5.35 -15.83 31.91
CA THR A 221 5.36 -14.47 31.34
C THR A 221 6.76 -13.89 31.21
N VAL A 222 7.64 -14.14 32.17
CA VAL A 222 9.03 -13.66 32.16
C VAL A 222 9.83 -14.38 31.08
N PHE A 223 9.60 -15.70 30.90
CA PHE A 223 10.25 -16.48 29.84
C PHE A 223 9.84 -16.00 28.45
N VAL A 224 8.54 -15.83 28.21
CA VAL A 224 8.02 -15.32 26.94
C VAL A 224 8.53 -13.91 26.65
N ALA A 225 8.48 -13.01 27.63
CA ALA A 225 8.98 -11.65 27.47
C ALA A 225 10.48 -11.62 27.16
N ALA A 226 11.29 -12.46 27.83
CA ALA A 226 12.72 -12.54 27.57
C ALA A 226 13.05 -12.93 26.13
N LYS A 227 12.23 -13.78 25.51
CA LYS A 227 12.36 -14.15 24.10
C LYS A 227 11.89 -13.06 23.14
N LEU A 228 10.80 -12.37 23.45
CA LEU A 228 10.21 -11.40 22.54
C LEU A 228 10.94 -10.05 22.52
N ILE A 229 11.39 -9.55 23.68
CA ILE A 229 12.02 -8.23 23.81
C ILE A 229 13.21 -8.02 22.84
N PRO A 230 14.15 -8.98 22.67
CA PRO A 230 15.21 -8.83 21.68
C PRO A 230 14.70 -8.56 20.26
N TYR A 231 13.67 -9.30 19.84
CA TYR A 231 13.06 -9.12 18.52
C TYR A 231 12.28 -7.81 18.42
N TRP A 232 11.68 -7.31 19.51
CA TRP A 232 11.03 -6.00 19.53
C TRP A 232 12.03 -4.88 19.30
N MET A 233 13.18 -4.94 19.98
CA MET A 233 14.28 -3.99 19.78
C MET A 233 14.82 -4.03 18.34
N ILE A 234 14.97 -5.23 17.78
CA ILE A 234 15.31 -5.41 16.36
C ILE A 234 14.22 -4.81 15.46
N GLY A 235 12.95 -5.00 15.77
CA GLY A 235 11.83 -4.42 15.04
C GLY A 235 11.88 -2.89 15.01
N PHE A 236 12.16 -2.25 16.15
CA PHE A 236 12.34 -0.79 16.20
C PHE A 236 13.58 -0.32 15.43
N PHE A 237 14.67 -1.08 15.51
CA PHE A 237 15.87 -0.79 14.72
C PHE A 237 15.57 -0.87 13.21
N VAL A 238 14.92 -1.94 12.75
CA VAL A 238 14.57 -2.12 11.34
C VAL A 238 13.56 -1.08 10.88
N LEU A 239 12.56 -0.74 11.70
CA LEU A 239 11.63 0.34 11.39
C LEU A 239 12.40 1.65 11.18
N SER A 240 13.29 2.01 12.11
CA SER A 240 14.14 3.21 12.00
C SER A 240 15.03 3.19 10.76
N LEU A 241 15.64 2.04 10.46
CA LEU A 241 16.45 1.83 9.25
C LEU A 241 15.60 2.03 7.98
N CYS A 242 14.40 1.45 7.92
CA CYS A 242 13.51 1.62 6.78
C CYS A 242 13.08 3.09 6.62
N MET A 243 12.81 3.81 7.71
CA MET A 243 12.50 5.23 7.66
C MET A 243 13.68 6.05 7.14
N ALA A 244 14.90 5.74 7.57
CA ALA A 244 16.11 6.38 7.05
C ALA A 244 16.29 6.09 5.54
N LEU A 245 16.06 4.85 5.10
CA LEU A 245 16.09 4.49 3.68
C LEU A 245 14.99 5.18 2.86
N ALA A 246 13.79 5.30 3.41
CA ALA A 246 12.68 6.02 2.77
C ALA A 246 13.05 7.48 2.49
N VAL A 247 13.75 8.11 3.44
CA VAL A 247 14.28 9.46 3.28
C VAL A 247 15.42 9.51 2.26
N TRP A 248 16.45 8.67 2.41
CA TRP A 248 17.65 8.75 1.57
C TRP A 248 17.41 8.35 0.11
N VAL A 249 16.55 7.36 -0.14
CA VAL A 249 16.35 6.78 -1.47
C VAL A 249 15.19 7.43 -2.19
N TYR A 250 14.10 7.70 -1.46
CA TYR A 250 12.85 8.18 -2.05
C TYR A 250 12.51 9.63 -1.70
N GLY A 251 13.27 10.28 -0.80
CA GLY A 251 12.94 11.62 -0.31
C GLY A 251 11.61 11.66 0.47
N ILE A 252 11.14 10.51 0.98
CA ILE A 252 9.85 10.40 1.66
C ILE A 252 10.08 10.61 3.16
N PHE A 253 9.59 11.74 3.66
CA PHE A 253 9.59 12.06 5.09
C PHE A 253 8.18 11.87 5.66
N PRO A 254 8.05 11.40 6.90
CA PRO A 254 6.76 11.39 7.57
C PRO A 254 6.28 12.83 7.79
N ALA A 255 5.10 13.16 7.26
CA ALA A 255 4.49 14.48 7.45
C ALA A 255 4.03 14.72 8.90
N GLY A 256 3.74 13.66 9.65
CA GLY A 256 3.29 13.71 11.03
C GLY A 256 4.38 13.40 12.06
N ASN A 257 3.98 13.21 13.31
CA ASN A 257 4.91 12.99 14.41
C ASN A 257 5.47 11.55 14.42
N LEU A 258 6.81 11.42 14.45
CA LEU A 258 7.52 10.15 14.59
C LEU A 258 7.11 9.37 15.84
N LEU A 259 6.85 10.05 16.96
CA LEU A 259 6.44 9.40 18.20
C LEU A 259 5.13 8.63 18.03
N THR A 260 4.19 9.16 17.24
CA THR A 260 2.94 8.46 16.89
C THR A 260 3.26 7.13 16.22
N ILE A 261 4.19 7.10 15.26
CA ILE A 261 4.61 5.86 14.58
C ILE A 261 5.16 4.85 15.59
N TYR A 262 6.05 5.25 16.50
CA TYR A 262 6.63 4.35 17.49
C TYR A 262 5.62 3.83 18.53
N VAL A 263 4.65 4.66 18.94
CA VAL A 263 3.58 4.23 19.86
C VAL A 263 2.72 3.15 19.19
N PHE A 264 2.28 3.38 17.96
CA PHE A 264 1.53 2.40 17.20
C PHE A 264 2.35 1.15 16.88
N ALA A 265 3.63 1.31 16.54
CA ALA A 265 4.55 0.20 16.31
C ALA A 265 4.69 -0.66 17.57
N THR A 266 4.80 -0.06 18.76
CA THR A 266 4.89 -0.80 20.03
C THR A 266 3.68 -1.70 20.24
N ILE A 267 2.47 -1.16 20.05
CA ILE A 267 1.23 -1.91 20.21
C ILE A 267 1.13 -2.98 19.12
N TYR A 268 1.45 -2.63 17.88
CA TYR A 268 1.38 -3.54 16.75
C TYR A 268 2.36 -4.72 16.90
N ILE A 269 3.58 -4.47 17.34
CA ILE A 269 4.57 -5.49 17.67
C ILE A 269 3.99 -6.46 18.70
N ALA A 270 3.33 -5.96 19.76
CA ALA A 270 2.68 -6.82 20.73
C ALA A 270 1.56 -7.68 20.09
N VAL A 271 0.78 -7.14 19.15
CA VAL A 271 -0.23 -7.90 18.39
C VAL A 271 0.41 -9.07 17.62
N VAL A 272 1.39 -8.78 16.77
CA VAL A 272 1.98 -9.78 15.87
C VAL A 272 2.84 -10.78 16.61
N SER A 273 3.52 -10.37 17.69
CA SER A 273 4.19 -11.31 18.59
C SER A 273 3.19 -12.24 19.26
N GLY A 274 2.02 -11.75 19.69
CA GLY A 274 0.95 -12.59 20.22
C GLY A 274 0.47 -13.64 19.22
N ILE A 275 0.24 -13.24 17.97
CA ILE A 275 -0.13 -14.16 16.88
C ILE A 275 0.97 -15.20 16.65
N GLY A 276 2.23 -14.77 16.55
CA GLY A 276 3.37 -15.65 16.38
C GLY A 276 3.49 -16.67 17.52
N LEU A 277 3.31 -16.24 18.77
CA LEU A 277 3.32 -17.13 19.92
C LEU A 277 2.20 -18.16 19.87
N VAL A 278 0.98 -17.76 19.52
CA VAL A 278 -0.15 -18.70 19.34
C VAL A 278 0.24 -19.77 18.33
N ILE A 279 0.76 -19.39 17.15
CA ILE A 279 1.20 -20.34 16.13
C ILE A 279 2.30 -21.27 16.67
N SER A 280 3.28 -20.72 17.40
CA SER A 280 4.38 -21.50 17.97
C SER A 280 3.92 -22.51 19.03
N ASN A 281 2.88 -22.20 19.80
CA ASN A 281 2.35 -23.08 20.83
C ASN A 281 1.68 -24.33 20.22
N TYR A 282 0.98 -24.16 19.10
CA TYR A 282 0.27 -25.23 18.39
C TYR A 282 1.12 -25.97 17.34
N SER A 283 2.37 -25.55 17.13
CA SER A 283 3.28 -26.20 16.18
C SER A 283 4.31 -27.05 16.92
N GLU A 284 4.60 -28.25 16.42
CA GLU A 284 5.61 -29.14 16.99
C GLU A 284 6.91 -29.13 16.20
N THR A 285 6.82 -28.98 14.87
CA THR A 285 7.97 -28.94 13.97
C THR A 285 8.12 -27.58 13.29
N MET A 286 9.34 -27.20 12.93
CA MET A 286 9.63 -25.98 12.17
C MET A 286 8.84 -25.95 10.86
N GLN A 287 8.74 -27.09 10.16
CA GLN A 287 8.06 -27.16 8.87
C GLN A 287 6.55 -26.90 9.01
N GLN A 288 5.91 -27.45 10.03
CA GLN A 288 4.50 -27.17 10.33
C GLN A 288 4.29 -25.68 10.62
N ALA A 289 5.14 -25.10 11.47
CA ALA A 289 5.08 -23.68 11.81
C ALA A 289 5.25 -22.79 10.58
N MET A 290 6.19 -23.12 9.69
CA MET A 290 6.42 -22.38 8.45
C MET A 290 5.20 -22.39 7.54
N PHE A 291 4.52 -23.53 7.34
CA PHE A 291 3.31 -23.59 6.51
C PHE A 291 2.15 -22.79 7.12
N VAL A 292 1.93 -22.91 8.43
CA VAL A 292 0.88 -22.14 9.12
C VAL A 292 1.17 -20.64 9.04
N MET A 293 2.40 -20.22 9.30
CA MET A 293 2.81 -18.82 9.18
C MET A 293 2.69 -18.31 7.75
N TYR A 294 3.06 -19.10 6.75
CA TYR A 294 2.92 -18.72 5.35
C TYR A 294 1.46 -18.48 4.97
N PHE A 295 0.56 -19.37 5.37
CA PHE A 295 -0.89 -19.18 5.17
C PHE A 295 -1.39 -17.88 5.79
N PHE A 296 -1.08 -17.64 7.08
CA PHE A 296 -1.49 -16.40 7.74
C PHE A 296 -0.82 -15.17 7.14
N MET A 297 0.45 -15.24 6.75
CA MET A 297 1.16 -14.13 6.12
C MET A 297 0.49 -13.74 4.79
N MET A 298 0.14 -14.73 3.97
CA MET A 298 -0.56 -14.51 2.71
C MET A 298 -1.92 -13.82 2.94
N VAL A 299 -2.72 -14.33 3.87
CA VAL A 299 -4.03 -13.74 4.21
C VAL A 299 -3.88 -12.32 4.77
N LEU A 300 -2.96 -12.12 5.73
CA LEU A 300 -2.71 -10.81 6.32
C LEU A 300 -2.29 -9.81 5.25
N ILE A 301 -1.34 -10.15 4.38
CA ILE A 301 -0.83 -9.23 3.36
C ILE A 301 -1.91 -8.92 2.32
N LEU A 302 -2.56 -9.93 1.73
CA LEU A 302 -3.54 -9.72 0.67
C LEU A 302 -4.79 -8.96 1.16
N MET A 303 -5.20 -9.19 2.42
CA MET A 303 -6.38 -8.54 3.03
C MET A 303 -6.04 -7.26 3.80
N SER A 304 -4.79 -6.79 3.79
CA SER A 304 -4.37 -5.60 4.59
C SER A 304 -4.61 -4.26 3.91
N GLY A 305 -4.91 -4.29 2.61
CA GLY A 305 -4.91 -3.07 1.81
C GLY A 305 -3.52 -2.60 1.39
N LEU A 306 -2.48 -3.43 1.54
CA LEU A 306 -1.11 -3.11 1.16
C LEU A 306 -0.99 -2.90 -0.36
N PHE A 307 -1.43 -3.87 -1.17
CA PHE A 307 -1.36 -3.81 -2.63
C PHE A 307 -2.59 -3.20 -3.30
N THR A 308 -3.78 -3.46 -2.77
CA THR A 308 -5.05 -3.01 -3.37
C THR A 308 -5.93 -2.32 -2.33
N PRO A 309 -6.68 -1.27 -2.67
CA PRO A 309 -7.60 -0.64 -1.72
C PRO A 309 -8.66 -1.61 -1.21
N ILE A 310 -8.88 -1.64 0.11
CA ILE A 310 -9.91 -2.49 0.74
C ILE A 310 -11.32 -2.13 0.27
N ALA A 311 -11.55 -0.85 -0.03
CA ALA A 311 -12.84 -0.37 -0.54
C ALA A 311 -13.25 -1.02 -1.88
N SER A 312 -12.27 -1.53 -2.65
CA SER A 312 -12.51 -2.24 -3.92
C SER A 312 -12.88 -3.72 -3.71
N MET A 313 -12.80 -4.23 -2.49
CA MET A 313 -13.14 -5.63 -2.19
C MET A 313 -14.65 -5.81 -1.99
N PRO A 314 -15.22 -6.98 -2.32
CA PRO A 314 -16.62 -7.27 -2.02
C PRO A 314 -16.90 -7.27 -0.50
N PRO A 315 -18.15 -7.07 -0.04
CA PRO A 315 -18.47 -6.88 1.38
C PRO A 315 -17.99 -8.02 2.30
N TRP A 316 -18.06 -9.27 1.84
CA TRP A 316 -17.58 -10.43 2.61
C TRP A 316 -16.06 -10.36 2.88
N ALA A 317 -15.29 -9.90 1.89
CA ALA A 317 -13.84 -9.76 2.00
C ALA A 317 -13.47 -8.57 2.90
N GLN A 318 -14.25 -7.48 2.85
CA GLN A 318 -14.07 -6.35 3.76
C GLN A 318 -14.31 -6.75 5.23
N MET A 319 -15.27 -7.65 5.47
CA MET A 319 -15.54 -8.20 6.80
C MET A 319 -14.35 -9.01 7.33
N ILE A 320 -13.76 -9.89 6.50
CA ILE A 320 -12.54 -10.64 6.85
C ILE A 320 -11.37 -9.67 7.10
N ALA A 321 -11.19 -8.68 6.24
CA ALA A 321 -10.17 -7.65 6.40
C ALA A 321 -10.33 -6.83 7.69
N ALA A 322 -11.54 -6.71 8.24
CA ALA A 322 -11.76 -6.04 9.53
C ALA A 322 -11.11 -6.78 10.71
N PHE A 323 -10.94 -8.10 10.61
CA PHE A 323 -10.23 -8.93 11.60
C PHE A 323 -8.71 -8.99 11.38
N ASN A 324 -8.20 -8.25 10.40
CA ASN A 324 -6.79 -8.21 10.07
C ASN A 324 -6.09 -7.04 10.80
N PRO A 325 -5.20 -7.27 11.77
CA PRO A 325 -4.48 -6.19 12.45
C PRO A 325 -3.53 -5.43 11.52
N LEU A 326 -2.98 -6.08 10.49
CA LEU A 326 -2.06 -5.45 9.52
C LEU A 326 -2.76 -4.29 8.79
N LYS A 327 -4.06 -4.40 8.50
CA LYS A 327 -4.88 -3.33 7.91
C LYS A 327 -4.78 -2.02 8.68
N TYR A 328 -4.95 -2.08 10.00
CA TYR A 328 -5.06 -0.87 10.82
C TYR A 328 -3.71 -0.15 10.91
N PHE A 329 -2.61 -0.88 11.07
CA PHE A 329 -1.31 -0.25 11.16
C PHE A 329 -0.78 0.24 9.80
N VAL A 330 -1.08 -0.45 8.69
CA VAL A 330 -0.84 0.08 7.33
C VAL A 330 -1.60 1.40 7.12
N ALA A 331 -2.88 1.46 7.51
CA ALA A 331 -3.68 2.68 7.41
C ALA A 331 -3.10 3.82 8.27
N VAL A 332 -2.68 3.54 9.50
CA VAL A 332 -2.02 4.51 10.38
C VAL A 332 -0.70 5.01 9.79
N MET A 333 0.16 4.12 9.31
CA MET A 333 1.43 4.50 8.68
C MET A 333 1.19 5.43 7.51
N ARG A 334 0.21 5.15 6.64
CA ARG A 334 -0.15 6.04 5.54
C ARG A 334 -0.74 7.37 6.01
N ALA A 335 -1.58 7.36 7.04
CA ALA A 335 -2.14 8.59 7.60
C ALA A 335 -1.05 9.51 8.17
N VAL A 336 -0.08 8.96 8.90
CA VAL A 336 1.03 9.75 9.46
C VAL A 336 2.02 10.18 8.37
N TYR A 337 2.37 9.30 7.42
CA TYR A 337 3.34 9.63 6.38
C TYR A 337 2.80 10.60 5.33
N LEU A 338 1.59 10.36 4.83
CA LEU A 338 1.04 11.12 3.70
C LEU A 338 0.16 12.28 4.16
N LYS A 339 -0.68 12.07 5.18
CA LYS A 339 -1.62 13.10 5.65
C LYS A 339 -1.07 13.99 6.76
N GLY A 340 -0.06 13.52 7.47
CA GLY A 340 0.44 14.19 8.67
C GLY A 340 -0.52 14.10 9.86
N SER A 341 -1.42 13.11 9.87
CA SER A 341 -2.44 12.96 10.91
C SER A 341 -1.86 12.93 12.32
N SER A 342 -2.51 13.65 13.22
CA SER A 342 -2.17 13.66 14.64
C SER A 342 -2.59 12.36 15.33
N PHE A 343 -2.06 12.09 16.53
CA PHE A 343 -2.47 10.94 17.33
C PHE A 343 -3.99 10.94 17.62
N THR A 344 -4.58 12.14 17.80
CA THR A 344 -6.00 12.30 18.14
C THR A 344 -6.93 11.80 17.03
N GLU A 345 -6.56 12.01 15.77
CA GLU A 345 -7.30 11.49 14.61
C GLU A 345 -7.21 9.96 14.47
N LEU A 346 -6.25 9.35 15.13
CA LEU A 346 -5.93 7.92 15.04
C LEU A 346 -6.39 7.14 16.27
N ILE A 347 -7.28 7.72 17.09
CA ILE A 347 -7.71 7.08 18.33
C ILE A 347 -8.50 5.78 18.10
N GLN A 348 -9.28 5.70 17.02
CA GLN A 348 -10.02 4.50 16.67
C GLN A 348 -9.10 3.32 16.32
N PRO A 349 -8.14 3.43 15.36
CA PRO A 349 -7.22 2.33 15.09
C PRO A 349 -6.32 1.99 16.29
N PHE A 350 -6.02 2.96 17.16
CA PHE A 350 -5.29 2.72 18.40
C PHE A 350 -6.01 1.72 19.30
N PHE A 351 -7.28 1.98 19.64
CA PHE A 351 -8.06 1.07 20.49
C PHE A 351 -8.30 -0.29 19.86
N VAL A 352 -8.52 -0.34 18.54
CA VAL A 352 -8.67 -1.62 17.83
C VAL A 352 -7.39 -2.46 17.93
N LEU A 353 -6.22 -1.85 17.73
CA LEU A 353 -4.93 -2.54 17.88
C LEU A 353 -4.67 -2.96 19.33
N CYS A 354 -5.02 -2.14 20.33
CA CYS A 354 -4.97 -2.54 21.73
C CYS A 354 -5.87 -3.74 22.04
N GLY A 355 -7.07 -3.78 21.44
CA GLY A 355 -7.99 -4.92 21.52
C GLY A 355 -7.37 -6.19 20.97
N PHE A 356 -6.81 -6.15 19.76
CA PHE A 356 -6.08 -7.28 19.18
C PHE A 356 -4.89 -7.71 20.04
N ALA A 357 -4.11 -6.75 20.54
CA ALA A 357 -2.93 -7.05 21.37
C ALA A 357 -3.36 -7.82 22.63
N THR A 358 -4.42 -7.37 23.27
CA THR A 358 -4.98 -8.00 24.46
C THR A 358 -5.47 -9.41 24.15
N VAL A 359 -6.28 -9.58 23.11
CA VAL A 359 -6.86 -10.89 22.73
C VAL A 359 -5.77 -11.90 22.39
N PHE A 360 -4.84 -11.57 21.48
CA PHE A 360 -3.81 -12.51 21.04
C PHE A 360 -2.78 -12.82 22.12
N ASN A 361 -2.38 -11.84 22.95
CA ASN A 361 -1.44 -12.12 24.05
C ASN A 361 -2.09 -12.95 25.16
N ILE A 362 -3.36 -12.70 25.51
CA ILE A 362 -4.08 -13.56 26.47
C ILE A 362 -4.20 -14.98 25.93
N TRP A 363 -4.54 -15.13 24.64
CA TRP A 363 -4.62 -16.45 24.01
C TRP A 363 -3.26 -17.16 23.97
N ALA A 364 -2.18 -16.44 23.64
CA ALA A 364 -0.82 -16.97 23.68
C ALA A 364 -0.42 -17.47 25.07
N ILE A 365 -0.71 -16.69 26.12
CA ILE A 365 -0.38 -17.06 27.50
C ILE A 365 -1.20 -18.28 27.96
N ARG A 366 -2.50 -18.35 27.60
CA ARG A 366 -3.36 -19.47 27.98
C ARG A 366 -3.07 -20.75 27.21
N SER A 367 -2.70 -20.66 25.93
CA SER A 367 -2.36 -21.82 25.11
C SER A 367 -0.97 -22.40 25.44
N TYR A 368 -0.10 -21.63 26.11
CA TYR A 368 1.21 -22.10 26.54
C TYR A 368 1.09 -23.16 27.65
N LYS A 369 1.21 -24.43 27.26
CA LYS A 369 1.27 -25.57 28.17
C LYS A 369 2.68 -25.70 28.76
N LYS A 370 2.88 -25.22 29.98
CA LYS A 370 3.99 -25.67 30.83
C LYS A 370 3.54 -26.95 31.51
N ASN A 371 4.05 -28.09 31.06
CA ASN A 371 4.00 -29.31 31.85
C ASN A 371 4.77 -29.00 33.14
N SER A 372 4.06 -29.08 34.26
CA SER A 372 4.61 -28.79 35.58
C SER A 372 5.35 -29.99 36.13
#